data_AF-A0A413R590-F1
#
_entry.id   AF-A0A413R590-F1
#
_cell.length_a   1.000
_cell.length_b   1.000
_cell.length_c   1.000
_cell.angle_alpha   90.00
_cell.angle_beta   90.00
_cell.angle_gamma   90.00
#
_symmetry.space_group_name_H-M   'P 1'
#
loop_
_entity.id
_entity.type
_entity.pdbx_description
1 polymer ?
#
loop_
_entity_poly.entity_id
_entity_poly.type
_entity_poly.pdbx_seq_one_letter_code
_entity_poly.pdbx_strand_id
1 'polypeptide(L)'
;MKNKKIVILCIPIIVVVLILAGVTMVFSKENIQKNVDGVKFDKKWNRIMAREINKNKINLKVDGRTIECNVETPYMTNKMELMIPISVISDAFNCAKNVYNGKEILIEKGSNKATLYFGKQNIKFNENNYKISNGAKKINDSIYVSAKVFSKYLNYSYKWNSKSNTASFTNTATGNSYLPKRYSYVENNKIGKIKNQGKYGTCWAFATLTALETSLMPEQKFDFSEDNMIYNNALSDDIQDGGEYIRAMAYLMSWKGPVLEKDDPYGDGKTNKNLKSVKHVQEAEIVPYKDYEQIKEMVFKYGGVESSMYMSMSDADGSSMYYNKKYNAYCYKGDNKPNHDVVIVGWDDDFSKDYFNDKTIKGNGAFICVNSWGESFGDKGIFYISYYDDRIGSNNVCYTKVEDTNNYDNIYQSDLCGFTGSMGFEGSSSVYFANVYQGKNNEKLDAVGFYATSTDLEYEVFICENFESQESLNNRNHMAASGTIKNQGYYTINLDKEYNISKEKKFAIIVKVSKDKSEKFYKLIPVEMESKEMAVKIDLSDGEGYFSSQGYSWQSAEKQQCNICLKAYTKNK
;
A
#
# COMPACT_ATOMS: atom_id res chain seq x y z
N MET A 1 -93.33 46.67 12.42
CA MET A 1 -92.43 46.49 11.26
C MET A 1 -91.08 45.97 11.76
N LYS A 2 -90.85 44.66 11.65
CA LYS A 2 -89.77 44.06 10.85
C LYS A 2 -88.38 44.70 11.05
N ASN A 3 -87.52 44.05 11.83
CA ASN A 3 -86.44 43.22 11.26
C ASN A 3 -85.70 42.42 12.33
N LYS A 4 -85.67 41.11 12.14
CA LYS A 4 -84.73 40.19 12.78
C LYS A 4 -83.35 40.38 12.17
N LYS A 5 -82.30 40.40 13.00
CA LYS A 5 -81.03 39.73 12.68
C LYS A 5 -80.57 38.97 13.92
N ILE A 6 -80.63 37.65 13.83
CA ILE A 6 -79.86 36.74 14.65
C ILE A 6 -78.46 36.73 14.04
N VAL A 7 -77.42 37.02 14.83
CA VAL A 7 -76.07 36.52 14.58
C VAL A 7 -75.56 35.91 15.88
N ILE A 8 -75.05 34.70 15.69
CA ILE A 8 -74.71 33.66 16.64
C ILE A 8 -73.46 34.01 17.46
N LEU A 9 -73.50 33.60 18.71
CA LEU A 9 -72.43 33.56 19.69
C LEU A 9 -71.21 32.76 19.15
N CYS A 10 -70.01 33.35 19.16
CA CYS A 10 -68.73 32.63 19.11
C CYS A 10 -67.67 33.40 19.90
N ILE A 11 -67.89 33.48 21.22
CA ILE A 11 -66.82 33.56 22.22
C ILE A 11 -66.35 32.10 22.37
N PRO A 12 -65.21 31.67 21.77
CA PRO A 12 -63.95 31.62 22.52
C PRO A 12 -62.67 31.50 21.64
N ILE A 13 -62.24 32.52 20.90
CA ILE A 13 -60.93 32.45 20.18
C ILE A 13 -60.03 33.68 20.44
N ILE A 14 -60.59 34.84 20.77
CA ILE A 14 -59.79 36.09 20.91
C ILE A 14 -59.06 36.17 22.27
N VAL A 15 -59.56 35.53 23.33
CA VAL A 15 -58.89 35.53 24.64
C VAL A 15 -57.70 34.55 24.70
N VAL A 16 -57.70 33.49 23.88
CA VAL A 16 -56.57 32.54 23.82
C VAL A 16 -55.39 33.13 23.04
N VAL A 17 -55.63 33.93 22.00
CA VAL A 17 -54.57 34.56 21.20
C VAL A 17 -53.86 35.70 21.96
N LEU A 18 -54.57 36.44 22.82
CA LEU A 18 -53.96 37.50 23.63
C LEU A 18 -53.17 36.97 24.84
N ILE A 19 -53.53 35.80 25.38
CA ILE A 19 -52.73 35.13 26.42
C ILE A 19 -51.47 34.47 25.82
N LEU A 20 -51.53 33.95 24.59
CA LEU A 20 -50.36 33.40 23.88
C LEU A 20 -49.38 34.49 23.38
N ALA A 21 -49.87 35.68 23.03
CA ALA A 21 -49.01 36.80 22.65
C ALA A 21 -48.35 37.53 23.84
N GLY A 22 -48.96 37.46 25.04
CA GLY A 22 -48.38 38.01 26.27
C GLY A 22 -47.31 37.14 26.94
N VAL A 23 -47.30 35.82 26.67
CA VAL A 23 -46.31 34.88 27.23
C VAL A 23 -45.02 34.81 26.40
N THR A 24 -45.01 35.31 25.15
CA THR A 24 -43.82 35.31 24.29
C THR A 24 -42.91 36.55 24.45
N MET A 25 -43.25 37.51 25.34
CA MET A 25 -42.52 38.78 25.43
C MET A 25 -41.81 39.10 26.76
N VAL A 26 -41.75 38.19 27.74
CA VAL A 26 -40.95 38.39 28.96
C VAL A 26 -40.20 37.12 29.35
N PHE A 27 -39.21 36.74 28.55
CA PHE A 27 -37.98 36.11 29.05
C PHE A 27 -36.90 36.45 28.04
N SER A 28 -36.17 37.55 28.28
CA SER A 28 -34.84 37.70 27.75
C SER A 28 -34.05 36.47 28.20
N LYS A 29 -33.78 35.53 27.28
CA LYS A 29 -32.73 34.55 27.50
C LYS A 29 -31.44 35.36 27.51
N GLU A 30 -31.08 35.84 28.69
CA GLU A 30 -29.71 36.24 28.97
C GLU A 30 -28.83 35.07 28.55
N ASN A 31 -27.98 35.30 27.54
CA ASN A 31 -26.95 34.35 27.20
C ASN A 31 -25.96 34.34 28.36
N ILE A 32 -26.18 33.41 29.30
CA ILE A 32 -25.20 33.11 30.34
C ILE A 32 -23.98 32.52 29.63
N GLN A 33 -22.97 33.34 29.36
CA GLN A 33 -21.63 32.85 29.04
C GLN A 33 -21.04 32.25 30.32
N LYS A 34 -21.19 30.94 30.47
CA LYS A 34 -20.47 30.18 31.50
C LYS A 34 -19.04 29.97 31.02
N ASN A 35 -18.14 30.82 31.46
CA ASN A 35 -16.71 30.55 31.37
C ASN A 35 -16.34 29.59 32.50
N VAL A 36 -15.79 28.43 32.17
CA VAL A 36 -15.13 27.57 33.16
C VAL A 36 -13.66 27.93 33.06
N ASP A 37 -13.21 28.85 33.92
CA ASP A 37 -11.79 29.04 34.13
C ASP A 37 -11.17 27.69 34.50
N GLY A 38 -10.08 27.35 33.81
CA GLY A 38 -9.56 25.99 33.64
C GLY A 38 -9.65 25.10 34.88
N VAL A 39 -10.67 24.23 34.89
CA VAL A 39 -10.71 23.10 35.82
C VAL A 39 -9.59 22.15 35.39
N LYS A 40 -8.49 22.14 36.14
CA LYS A 40 -7.55 21.01 36.14
C LYS A 40 -8.33 19.81 36.67
N PHE A 41 -8.87 19.02 35.74
CA PHE A 41 -9.54 17.77 36.08
C PHE A 41 -8.61 16.89 36.92
N ASP A 42 -9.11 16.45 38.07
CA ASP A 42 -8.41 15.50 38.94
C ASP A 42 -7.96 14.28 38.13
N LYS A 43 -6.80 13.70 38.48
CA LYS A 43 -6.30 12.44 37.92
C LYS A 43 -7.38 11.34 37.93
N LYS A 44 -8.29 11.36 38.90
CA LYS A 44 -9.45 10.46 38.95
C LYS A 44 -10.44 10.69 37.79
N TRP A 45 -10.72 11.95 37.45
CA TRP A 45 -11.65 12.32 36.38
C TRP A 45 -11.08 12.01 34.99
N ASN A 46 -9.78 12.25 34.76
CA ASN A 46 -9.10 11.88 33.51
C ASN A 46 -9.14 10.36 33.24
N ARG A 47 -9.02 9.54 34.29
CA ARG A 47 -9.15 8.08 34.17
C ARG A 47 -10.57 7.65 33.75
N ILE A 48 -11.59 8.31 34.29
CA ILE A 48 -13.00 8.02 33.94
C ILE A 48 -13.27 8.42 32.50
N MET A 49 -12.86 9.63 32.09
CA MET A 49 -13.00 10.09 30.71
C MET A 49 -12.28 9.19 29.71
N ALA A 50 -11.01 8.84 29.97
CA ALA A 50 -10.25 7.97 29.08
C ALA A 50 -10.91 6.59 28.92
N ARG A 51 -11.43 6.03 30.01
CA ARG A 51 -12.19 4.78 29.96
C ARG A 51 -13.45 4.92 29.11
N GLU A 52 -14.20 6.00 29.26
CA GLU A 52 -15.41 6.24 28.49
C GLU A 52 -15.13 6.42 26.99
N ILE A 53 -14.09 7.19 26.66
CA ILE A 53 -13.62 7.41 25.28
C ILE A 53 -13.24 6.07 24.62
N ASN A 54 -12.50 5.23 25.34
CA ASN A 54 -12.00 3.96 24.82
C ASN A 54 -13.06 2.85 24.74
N LYS A 55 -14.30 3.07 25.21
CA LYS A 55 -15.40 2.11 25.00
C LYS A 55 -15.85 2.06 23.54
N ASN A 56 -15.66 3.16 22.81
CA ASN A 56 -16.05 3.30 21.41
C ASN A 56 -14.80 3.50 20.54
N LYS A 57 -14.88 3.12 19.26
CA LYS A 57 -13.82 3.38 18.27
C LYS A 57 -13.48 4.87 18.24
N ILE A 58 -12.21 5.22 18.36
CA ILE A 58 -11.73 6.57 18.14
C ILE A 58 -11.53 6.78 16.64
N ASN A 59 -12.23 7.77 16.09
CA ASN A 59 -12.12 8.13 14.68
C ASN A 59 -10.89 9.01 14.46
N LEU A 60 -10.05 8.69 13.48
CA LEU A 60 -8.89 9.50 13.09
C LEU A 60 -9.17 10.20 11.78
N LYS A 61 -9.01 11.53 11.75
CA LYS A 61 -9.07 12.33 10.52
C LYS A 61 -7.78 13.10 10.33
N VAL A 62 -7.17 13.02 9.15
CA VAL A 62 -5.96 13.77 8.81
C VAL A 62 -6.16 14.46 7.46
N ASP A 63 -6.00 15.78 7.44
CA ASP A 63 -6.16 16.61 6.24
C ASP A 63 -7.52 16.40 5.56
N GLY A 64 -8.58 16.28 6.38
CA GLY A 64 -9.96 16.05 5.94
C GLY A 64 -10.29 14.59 5.61
N ARG A 65 -9.29 13.73 5.42
CA ARG A 65 -9.46 12.30 5.13
C ARG A 65 -9.76 11.52 6.40
N THR A 66 -10.72 10.60 6.35
CA THR A 66 -10.91 9.60 7.42
C THR A 66 -9.86 8.51 7.23
N ILE A 67 -9.12 8.20 8.28
CA ILE A 67 -8.11 7.16 8.27
C ILE A 67 -8.72 5.88 8.81
N GLU A 68 -8.68 4.82 8.01
CA GLU A 68 -9.11 3.50 8.45
C GLU A 68 -8.12 2.89 9.44
N CYS A 69 -8.66 2.23 10.45
CA CYS A 69 -7.93 1.64 11.57
C CYS A 69 -8.64 0.31 11.87
N ASN A 70 -8.40 -0.68 11.00
CA ASN A 70 -9.19 -1.91 10.94
C ASN A 70 -8.67 -2.99 11.91
N VAL A 71 -7.35 -3.07 12.09
CA VAL A 71 -6.70 -4.02 13.02
C VAL A 71 -6.39 -3.36 14.37
N GLU A 72 -5.78 -2.18 14.34
CA GLU A 72 -5.33 -1.46 15.53
C GLU A 72 -6.03 -0.11 15.59
N THR A 73 -6.71 0.18 16.70
CA THR A 73 -7.42 1.46 16.87
C THR A 73 -6.66 2.42 17.78
N PRO A 74 -6.73 3.74 17.53
CA PRO A 74 -6.18 4.73 18.47
C PRO A 74 -6.85 4.60 19.84
N TYR A 75 -6.11 4.91 20.90
CA TYR A 75 -6.65 4.92 22.27
C TYR A 75 -6.23 6.17 23.05
N MET A 76 -7.04 6.53 24.03
CA MET A 76 -6.81 7.64 24.94
C MET A 76 -6.17 7.15 26.24
N THR A 77 -5.04 7.71 26.64
CA THR A 77 -4.40 7.37 27.92
C THR A 77 -5.13 8.03 29.11
N ASN A 78 -4.89 7.52 30.33
CA ASN A 78 -5.38 8.12 31.58
C ASN A 78 -4.90 9.57 31.84
N LYS A 79 -3.98 10.09 31.02
CA LYS A 79 -3.52 11.49 31.05
C LYS A 79 -4.17 12.34 29.94
N MET A 80 -5.24 11.84 29.30
CA MET A 80 -5.93 12.48 28.18
C MET A 80 -4.99 12.77 27.00
N GLU A 81 -4.15 11.79 26.69
CA GLU A 81 -3.25 11.84 25.53
C GLU A 81 -3.57 10.70 24.58
N LEU A 82 -3.84 11.06 23.33
CA LEU A 82 -4.14 10.13 22.25
C LEU A 82 -2.86 9.41 21.79
N MET A 83 -2.98 8.11 21.64
CA MET A 83 -1.95 7.21 21.14
C MET A 83 -2.42 6.64 19.81
N ILE A 84 -1.60 6.79 18.77
CA ILE A 84 -1.92 6.41 17.38
C ILE A 84 -1.10 5.17 17.02
N PRO A 85 -1.71 4.13 16.43
CA PRO A 85 -0.99 2.96 15.94
C PRO A 85 0.08 3.35 14.92
N ILE A 86 1.25 2.73 14.97
CA ILE A 86 2.34 3.00 14.01
C ILE A 86 1.94 2.57 12.59
N SER A 87 1.12 1.53 12.49
CA SER A 87 0.63 0.94 11.24
C SER A 87 0.01 1.99 10.31
N VAL A 88 -0.71 2.98 10.84
CA VAL A 88 -1.41 4.00 10.03
C VAL A 88 -0.61 5.28 9.76
N ILE A 89 0.57 5.45 10.37
CA ILE A 89 1.27 6.76 10.37
C ILE A 89 1.70 7.22 8.97
N SER A 90 2.30 6.32 8.18
CA SER A 90 2.88 6.69 6.88
C SER A 90 1.84 7.30 5.95
N ASP A 91 0.65 6.70 5.90
CA ASP A 91 -0.41 7.08 4.95
C ASP A 91 -1.25 8.23 5.50
N ALA A 92 -1.49 8.21 6.82
CA ALA A 92 -2.23 9.26 7.49
C ALA A 92 -1.49 10.60 7.43
N PHE A 93 -0.19 10.60 7.74
CA PHE A 93 0.59 11.83 7.94
C PHE A 93 1.64 12.12 6.86
N ASN A 94 1.75 11.28 5.82
CA ASN A 94 2.80 11.38 4.79
C ASN A 94 4.19 11.46 5.42
N CYS A 95 4.54 10.42 6.17
CA CYS A 95 5.81 10.28 6.89
C CYS A 95 6.50 8.95 6.55
N ALA A 96 7.82 8.92 6.64
CA ALA A 96 8.54 7.66 6.81
C ALA A 96 8.45 7.25 8.29
N LYS A 97 8.40 5.94 8.55
CA LYS A 97 8.46 5.36 9.90
C LYS A 97 9.41 4.17 9.88
N ASN A 98 10.28 4.08 10.87
CA ASN A 98 11.23 2.98 11.01
C ASN A 98 11.43 2.63 12.48
N VAL A 99 11.46 1.35 12.81
CA VAL A 99 11.68 0.84 14.16
C VAL A 99 13.04 0.13 14.23
N TYR A 100 14.03 0.79 14.82
CA TYR A 100 15.38 0.27 14.93
C TYR A 100 15.54 -0.58 16.19
N ASN A 101 16.06 -1.81 16.01
CA ASN A 101 16.43 -2.75 17.08
C ASN A 101 15.30 -3.02 18.10
N GLY A 102 14.03 -2.81 17.70
CA GLY A 102 12.87 -2.89 18.60
C GLY A 102 12.87 -1.89 19.77
N LYS A 103 13.72 -0.85 19.71
CA LYS A 103 13.98 0.08 20.84
C LYS A 103 13.70 1.53 20.50
N GLU A 104 13.89 1.90 19.25
CA GLU A 104 13.84 3.26 18.75
C GLU A 104 12.85 3.35 17.59
N ILE A 105 12.02 4.39 17.58
CA ILE A 105 11.09 4.68 16.49
C ILE A 105 11.49 6.02 15.90
N LEU A 106 11.90 6.02 14.64
CA LEU A 106 12.17 7.21 13.85
C LEU A 106 10.96 7.50 12.97
N ILE A 107 10.43 8.72 13.06
CA ILE A 107 9.39 9.25 12.17
C ILE A 107 9.98 10.45 11.43
N GLU A 108 9.97 10.41 10.10
CA GLU A 108 10.53 11.48 9.26
C GLU A 108 9.44 12.12 8.41
N LYS A 109 9.48 13.45 8.29
CA LYS A 109 8.59 14.22 7.40
C LYS A 109 9.34 15.44 6.87
N GLY A 110 9.58 15.47 5.57
CA GLY A 110 10.50 16.44 4.96
C GLY A 110 11.87 16.29 5.59
N SER A 111 12.48 17.40 6.01
CA SER A 111 13.74 17.43 6.75
C SER A 111 13.61 17.14 8.25
N ASN A 112 12.39 17.02 8.78
CA ASN A 112 12.18 16.82 10.21
C ASN A 112 12.28 15.35 10.59
N LYS A 113 13.04 15.06 11.65
CA LYS A 113 13.24 13.73 12.21
C LYS A 113 12.81 13.70 13.67
N ALA A 114 11.84 12.85 14.01
CA ALA A 114 11.31 12.67 15.35
C ALA A 114 11.59 11.24 15.84
N THR A 115 12.51 11.12 16.78
CA THR A 115 12.94 9.83 17.34
C THR A 115 12.37 9.64 18.74
N LEU A 116 11.60 8.57 18.92
CA LEU A 116 11.01 8.14 20.18
C LEU A 116 11.70 6.86 20.67
N TYR A 117 11.70 6.65 21.98
CA TYR A 117 12.23 5.43 22.59
C TYR A 117 11.14 4.75 23.42
N PHE A 118 11.05 3.42 23.32
CA PHE A 118 10.05 2.66 24.08
C PHE A 118 10.21 2.88 25.58
N GLY A 119 9.09 3.16 26.25
CA GLY A 119 9.03 3.32 27.71
C GLY A 119 9.71 4.59 28.26
N LYS A 120 10.31 5.44 27.42
CA LYS A 120 10.95 6.69 27.85
C LYS A 120 10.04 7.90 27.63
N GLN A 121 10.30 8.97 28.38
CA GLN A 121 9.58 10.25 28.31
C GLN A 121 10.43 11.35 27.65
N ASN A 122 11.22 10.96 26.66
CA ASN A 122 12.03 11.84 25.85
C ASN A 122 11.78 11.59 24.37
N ILE A 123 12.04 12.63 23.58
CA ILE A 123 12.02 12.61 22.13
C ILE A 123 13.26 13.36 21.66
N LYS A 124 14.00 12.78 20.71
CA LYS A 124 15.02 13.51 19.98
C LYS A 124 14.35 14.06 18.72
N PHE A 125 14.33 15.37 18.57
CA PHE A 125 13.80 16.03 17.38
C PHE A 125 14.93 16.75 16.67
N ASN A 126 15.18 16.33 15.43
CA ASN A 126 16.40 16.62 14.69
C ASN A 126 17.63 16.30 15.55
N GLU A 127 18.35 17.30 16.02
CA GLU A 127 19.56 17.14 16.84
C GLU A 127 19.33 17.35 18.34
N ASN A 128 18.14 17.84 18.73
CA ASN A 128 17.86 18.30 20.08
C ASN A 128 17.01 17.31 20.88
N ASN A 129 17.25 17.22 22.19
CA ASN A 129 16.49 16.37 23.09
C ASN A 129 15.41 17.17 23.84
N TYR A 130 14.18 16.65 23.84
CA TYR A 130 13.04 17.24 24.54
C TYR A 130 12.34 16.21 25.43
N LYS A 131 11.55 16.69 26.38
CA LYS A 131 10.66 15.83 27.20
C LYS A 131 9.29 15.70 26.53
N ILE A 132 8.77 14.48 26.51
CA ILE A 132 7.40 14.18 26.09
C ILE A 132 6.68 13.40 27.20
N SER A 133 5.39 13.66 27.38
CA SER A 133 4.61 13.08 28.47
C SER A 133 4.36 11.58 28.34
N ASN A 134 4.29 11.08 27.10
CA ASN A 134 4.27 9.66 26.76
C ASN A 134 5.14 9.44 25.52
N GLY A 135 6.16 8.59 25.63
CA GLY A 135 6.89 8.08 24.47
C GLY A 135 6.15 6.92 23.79
N ALA A 136 6.87 6.19 22.95
CA ALA A 136 6.35 5.01 22.29
C ALA A 136 5.97 3.90 23.28
N LYS A 137 4.90 3.17 22.98
CA LYS A 137 4.42 2.03 23.76
C LYS A 137 4.14 0.84 22.86
N LYS A 138 4.45 -0.35 23.35
CA LYS A 138 4.01 -1.62 22.76
C LYS A 138 2.84 -2.16 23.61
N ILE A 139 1.73 -2.48 22.97
CA ILE A 139 0.56 -3.15 23.58
C ILE A 139 0.30 -4.38 22.73
N ASN A 140 0.42 -5.58 23.30
CA ASN A 140 0.51 -6.83 22.53
C ASN A 140 1.62 -6.69 21.47
N ASP A 141 1.34 -6.94 20.19
CA ASP A 141 2.31 -6.73 19.11
C ASP A 141 2.23 -5.36 18.43
N SER A 142 1.26 -4.54 18.82
CA SER A 142 1.00 -3.23 18.27
C SER A 142 1.86 -2.15 18.91
N ILE A 143 2.48 -1.32 18.07
CA ILE A 143 3.28 -0.16 18.50
C ILE A 143 2.45 1.11 18.36
N TYR A 144 2.47 1.94 19.39
CA TYR A 144 1.73 3.20 19.45
C TYR A 144 2.65 4.37 19.76
N VAL A 145 2.40 5.50 19.08
CA VAL A 145 3.09 6.77 19.31
C VAL A 145 2.12 7.85 19.78
N SER A 146 2.64 8.81 20.52
CA SER A 146 1.83 9.94 20.99
C SER A 146 1.44 10.86 19.83
N ALA A 147 0.17 11.27 19.80
CA ALA A 147 -0.35 12.32 18.93
C ALA A 147 0.43 13.65 19.02
N LYS A 148 1.11 13.90 20.16
CA LYS A 148 1.93 15.12 20.36
C LYS A 148 3.15 15.16 19.44
N VAL A 149 3.61 14.03 18.94
CA VAL A 149 4.69 13.97 17.96
C VAL A 149 4.29 14.79 16.73
N PHE A 150 3.11 14.52 16.19
CA PHE A 150 2.59 15.22 15.02
C PHE A 150 2.32 16.69 15.31
N SER A 151 1.65 16.97 16.44
CA SER A 151 1.18 18.33 16.69
C SER A 151 2.24 19.31 17.18
N LYS A 152 3.33 18.83 17.78
CA LYS A 152 4.41 19.69 18.27
C LYS A 152 5.65 19.71 17.37
N TYR A 153 5.90 18.62 16.64
CA TYR A 153 7.18 18.44 15.96
C TYR A 153 7.05 18.26 14.44
N LEU A 154 5.89 17.82 13.94
CA LEU A 154 5.69 17.55 12.51
C LEU A 154 4.64 18.46 11.86
N ASN A 155 4.44 19.67 12.41
CA ASN A 155 3.61 20.73 11.83
C ASN A 155 2.13 20.36 11.61
N TYR A 156 1.51 19.63 12.54
CA TYR A 156 0.06 19.42 12.54
C TYR A 156 -0.64 20.24 13.62
N SER A 157 -1.81 20.80 13.31
CA SER A 157 -2.77 21.16 14.36
C SER A 157 -3.51 19.91 14.81
N TYR A 158 -3.95 19.88 16.08
CA TYR A 158 -4.71 18.77 16.65
C TYR A 158 -5.99 19.29 17.31
N LYS A 159 -7.13 18.64 17.01
CA LYS A 159 -8.43 18.93 17.62
C LYS A 159 -9.12 17.63 18.04
N TRP A 160 -9.70 17.63 19.24
CA TRP A 160 -10.52 16.53 19.75
C TRP A 160 -12.01 16.92 19.75
N ASN A 161 -12.85 16.11 19.13
CA ASN A 161 -14.31 16.23 19.19
C ASN A 161 -14.89 15.09 20.04
N SER A 162 -15.32 15.42 21.26
CA SER A 162 -15.89 14.46 22.20
C SER A 162 -17.25 13.91 21.79
N LYS A 163 -18.03 14.62 20.98
CA LYS A 163 -19.37 14.18 20.53
C LYS A 163 -19.27 13.04 19.51
N SER A 164 -18.29 13.12 18.61
CA SER A 164 -18.07 12.14 17.54
C SER A 164 -16.88 11.19 17.81
N ASN A 165 -16.32 11.24 19.01
CA ASN A 165 -15.11 10.51 19.40
C ASN A 165 -13.97 10.63 18.35
N THR A 166 -13.75 11.85 17.82
CA THR A 166 -12.87 12.07 16.66
C THR A 166 -11.65 12.90 17.02
N ALA A 167 -10.48 12.41 16.62
CA ALA A 167 -9.23 13.14 16.58
C ALA A 167 -8.98 13.66 15.16
N SER A 168 -8.86 14.98 15.02
CA SER A 168 -8.60 15.62 13.73
C SER A 168 -7.23 16.29 13.73
N PHE A 169 -6.45 16.01 12.69
CA PHE A 169 -5.19 16.65 12.39
C PHE A 169 -5.27 17.42 11.08
N THR A 170 -4.62 18.58 11.03
CA THR A 170 -4.52 19.38 9.81
C THR A 170 -3.10 19.90 9.68
N ASN A 171 -2.46 19.61 8.55
CA ASN A 171 -1.12 20.07 8.23
C ASN A 171 -1.09 21.61 8.23
N THR A 172 -0.08 22.18 8.88
CA THR A 172 0.12 23.62 9.05
C THR A 172 1.41 24.12 8.40
N ALA A 173 2.17 23.23 7.74
CA ALA A 173 3.39 23.62 7.04
C ALA A 173 3.09 24.58 5.88
N THR A 174 3.90 25.62 5.73
CA THR A 174 3.79 26.65 4.68
C THR A 174 4.47 26.25 3.37
N GLY A 175 4.68 24.96 3.14
CA GLY A 175 5.36 24.41 1.95
C GLY A 175 4.84 23.03 1.60
N ASN A 176 4.98 22.64 0.32
CA ASN A 176 4.24 21.51 -0.25
C ASN A 176 4.96 20.15 -0.16
N SER A 177 6.27 20.10 0.09
CA SER A 177 6.97 18.81 0.06
C SER A 177 7.15 18.20 1.45
N TYR A 178 6.52 17.03 1.64
CA TYR A 178 6.76 16.15 2.78
C TYR A 178 7.95 15.21 2.57
N LEU A 179 8.63 15.33 1.43
CA LEU A 179 9.86 14.60 1.10
C LEU A 179 11.07 15.51 1.33
N PRO A 180 12.17 15.02 1.91
CA PRO A 180 13.42 15.78 1.98
C PRO A 180 14.06 15.92 0.59
N LYS A 181 14.98 16.89 0.44
CA LYS A 181 15.78 17.03 -0.79
C LYS A 181 16.74 15.85 -1.04
N ARG A 182 17.22 15.23 0.05
CA ARG A 182 18.09 14.06 0.01
C ARG A 182 17.58 13.03 1.00
N TYR A 183 17.54 11.78 0.57
CA TYR A 183 17.19 10.63 1.38
C TYR A 183 17.97 9.42 0.90
N SER A 184 18.51 8.63 1.82
CA SER A 184 19.36 7.49 1.46
C SER A 184 19.21 6.35 2.46
N TYR A 185 18.83 5.18 1.97
CA TYR A 185 18.83 3.97 2.78
C TYR A 185 20.23 3.57 3.25
N VAL A 186 21.28 3.93 2.52
CA VAL A 186 22.67 3.71 2.96
C VAL A 186 22.96 4.51 4.23
N GLU A 187 22.57 5.78 4.26
CA GLU A 187 22.74 6.66 5.44
C GLU A 187 21.86 6.23 6.62
N ASN A 188 20.67 5.68 6.32
CA ASN A 188 19.69 5.25 7.31
C ASN A 188 19.84 3.77 7.73
N ASN A 189 20.87 3.06 7.27
CA ASN A 189 21.09 1.62 7.53
C ASN A 189 19.90 0.72 7.15
N LYS A 190 19.25 1.04 6.02
CA LYS A 190 18.09 0.33 5.45
C LYS A 190 18.45 -0.47 4.19
N ILE A 191 19.70 -0.92 4.10
CA ILE A 191 20.20 -1.71 2.97
C ILE A 191 20.82 -3.01 3.45
N GLY A 192 20.54 -4.10 2.74
CA GLY A 192 21.08 -5.43 2.97
C GLY A 192 22.53 -5.57 2.49
N LYS A 193 22.94 -6.81 2.25
CA LYS A 193 24.22 -7.11 1.60
C LYS A 193 24.09 -6.77 0.12
N ILE A 194 25.16 -6.23 -0.47
CA ILE A 194 25.23 -6.03 -1.92
C ILE A 194 25.49 -7.38 -2.57
N LYS A 195 24.57 -7.80 -3.43
CA LYS A 195 24.59 -9.11 -4.09
C LYS A 195 25.27 -9.05 -5.46
N ASN A 196 25.57 -10.21 -6.04
CA ASN A 196 26.29 -10.31 -7.32
C ASN A 196 25.66 -11.39 -8.22
N GLN A 197 25.05 -10.97 -9.32
CA GLN A 197 24.45 -11.84 -10.34
C GLN A 197 25.48 -12.55 -11.23
N GLY A 198 26.75 -12.14 -11.17
CA GLY A 198 27.79 -12.64 -12.06
C GLY A 198 27.46 -12.38 -13.54
N LYS A 199 27.54 -13.43 -14.36
CA LYS A 199 27.43 -13.37 -15.83
C LYS A 199 26.03 -13.68 -16.37
N TYR A 200 25.04 -13.83 -15.50
CA TYR A 200 23.71 -14.30 -15.86
C TYR A 200 22.74 -13.14 -16.09
N GLY A 201 21.72 -13.36 -16.93
CA GLY A 201 20.63 -12.42 -17.21
C GLY A 201 19.60 -12.25 -16.08
N THR A 202 20.03 -12.25 -14.82
CA THR A 202 19.15 -12.39 -13.64
C THR A 202 18.96 -11.11 -12.84
N CYS A 203 19.34 -9.94 -13.39
CA CYS A 203 19.22 -8.65 -12.70
C CYS A 203 17.81 -8.38 -12.13
N TRP A 204 16.76 -8.78 -12.87
CA TRP A 204 15.36 -8.67 -12.44
C TRP A 204 15.10 -9.35 -11.09
N ALA A 205 15.61 -10.58 -10.87
CA ALA A 205 15.41 -11.31 -9.63
C ALA A 205 16.13 -10.64 -8.46
N PHE A 206 17.38 -10.18 -8.68
CA PHE A 206 18.15 -9.44 -7.68
C PHE A 206 17.50 -8.09 -7.34
N ALA A 207 17.01 -7.35 -8.34
CA ALA A 207 16.37 -6.07 -8.13
C ALA A 207 15.04 -6.23 -7.38
N THR A 208 14.20 -7.20 -7.78
CA THR A 208 12.98 -7.54 -7.04
C THR A 208 13.27 -7.90 -5.59
N LEU A 209 14.17 -8.87 -5.33
CA LEU A 209 14.41 -9.34 -3.96
C LEU A 209 15.11 -8.30 -3.11
N THR A 210 15.99 -7.48 -3.67
CA THR A 210 16.57 -6.33 -2.96
C THR A 210 15.48 -5.29 -2.62
N ALA A 211 14.56 -4.98 -3.54
CA ALA A 211 13.43 -4.08 -3.26
C ALA A 211 12.54 -4.64 -2.13
N LEU A 212 12.25 -5.94 -2.16
CA LEU A 212 11.47 -6.64 -1.13
C LEU A 212 12.20 -6.69 0.23
N GLU A 213 13.50 -6.96 0.26
CA GLU A 213 14.29 -6.96 1.50
C GLU A 213 14.29 -5.58 2.15
N THR A 214 14.47 -4.53 1.35
CA THR A 214 14.50 -3.15 1.86
C THR A 214 13.14 -2.68 2.38
N SER A 215 12.02 -3.28 1.97
CA SER A 215 10.71 -2.96 2.53
C SER A 215 10.46 -3.57 3.91
N LEU A 216 11.27 -4.56 4.29
CA LEU A 216 11.25 -5.20 5.61
C LEU A 216 12.26 -4.56 6.59
N MET A 217 13.19 -3.76 6.08
CA MET A 217 14.24 -3.11 6.87
C MET A 217 13.79 -1.73 7.42
N PRO A 218 14.30 -1.31 8.59
CA PRO A 218 15.31 -1.97 9.44
C PRO A 218 14.74 -3.01 10.43
N GLU A 219 13.44 -3.25 10.44
CA GLU A 219 12.75 -4.10 11.41
C GLU A 219 13.16 -5.56 11.31
N GLN A 220 13.27 -6.05 10.09
CA GLN A 220 13.62 -7.43 9.78
C GLN A 220 14.66 -7.44 8.67
N LYS A 221 15.70 -8.26 8.84
CA LYS A 221 16.74 -8.44 7.84
C LYS A 221 16.62 -9.84 7.25
N PHE A 222 16.41 -9.89 5.95
CA PHE A 222 16.38 -11.12 5.17
C PHE A 222 17.47 -11.10 4.09
N ASP A 223 17.82 -12.30 3.65
CA ASP A 223 18.64 -12.56 2.48
C ASP A 223 17.88 -13.63 1.69
N PHE A 224 17.11 -13.20 0.71
CA PHE A 224 16.25 -14.07 -0.09
C PHE A 224 17.03 -14.68 -1.26
N SER A 225 16.62 -15.88 -1.67
CA SER A 225 17.26 -16.63 -2.76
C SER A 225 16.76 -16.16 -4.13
N GLU A 226 17.64 -15.54 -4.90
CA GLU A 226 17.40 -15.29 -6.32
C GLU A 226 17.30 -16.59 -7.12
N ASP A 227 18.09 -17.62 -6.77
CA ASP A 227 18.10 -18.92 -7.47
C ASP A 227 16.71 -19.56 -7.49
N ASN A 228 16.06 -19.60 -6.34
CA ASN A 228 14.73 -20.16 -6.22
C ASN A 228 13.71 -19.40 -7.07
N MET A 229 13.77 -18.07 -7.08
CA MET A 229 12.89 -17.25 -7.91
C MET A 229 13.10 -17.54 -9.41
N ILE A 230 14.35 -17.69 -9.85
CA ILE A 230 14.71 -17.94 -11.25
C ILE A 230 14.22 -19.32 -11.70
N TYR A 231 14.34 -20.35 -10.88
CA TYR A 231 14.07 -21.72 -11.31
C TYR A 231 12.71 -22.28 -10.84
N ASN A 232 12.02 -21.60 -9.92
CA ASN A 232 10.71 -22.00 -9.41
C ASN A 232 9.57 -21.04 -9.82
N ASN A 233 9.81 -20.11 -10.75
CA ASN A 233 8.72 -19.34 -11.38
C ASN A 233 7.96 -20.20 -12.42
N ALA A 234 6.86 -19.66 -12.97
CA ALA A 234 6.01 -20.36 -13.94
C ALA A 234 6.22 -19.89 -15.40
N LEU A 235 7.05 -18.87 -15.63
CA LEU A 235 7.14 -18.12 -16.88
C LEU A 235 8.44 -18.34 -17.68
N SER A 236 9.48 -18.92 -17.11
CA SER A 236 10.69 -19.36 -17.84
C SER A 236 11.49 -20.40 -17.05
N ASP A 237 12.19 -21.25 -17.77
CA ASP A 237 13.15 -22.24 -17.26
C ASP A 237 14.61 -21.89 -17.61
N ASP A 238 14.91 -20.84 -18.40
CA ASP A 238 16.28 -20.47 -18.78
C ASP A 238 16.76 -19.22 -18.00
N ILE A 239 17.89 -19.39 -17.29
CA ILE A 239 18.56 -18.34 -16.52
C ILE A 239 19.06 -17.17 -17.38
N GLN A 240 19.17 -17.34 -18.71
CA GLN A 240 19.64 -16.31 -19.64
C GLN A 240 18.51 -15.55 -20.34
N ASP A 241 17.25 -15.94 -20.16
CA ASP A 241 16.10 -15.32 -20.86
C ASP A 241 15.86 -13.85 -20.48
N GLY A 242 16.64 -13.30 -19.55
CA GLY A 242 16.28 -12.06 -18.87
C GLY A 242 15.01 -12.26 -18.04
N GLY A 243 14.39 -11.18 -17.63
CA GLY A 243 13.11 -11.20 -16.95
C GLY A 243 12.61 -9.79 -16.73
N GLU A 244 11.37 -9.67 -16.26
CA GLU A 244 10.74 -8.40 -15.90
C GLU A 244 9.93 -8.65 -14.61
N TYR A 245 9.64 -7.57 -13.88
CA TYR A 245 8.92 -7.58 -12.61
C TYR A 245 7.64 -8.44 -12.61
N ILE A 246 6.95 -8.61 -13.74
CA ILE A 246 5.76 -9.47 -13.86
C ILE A 246 6.07 -10.91 -13.46
N ARG A 247 7.25 -11.45 -13.85
CA ARG A 247 7.66 -12.81 -13.49
C ARG A 247 7.87 -12.95 -11.99
N ALA A 248 8.54 -11.97 -11.40
CA ALA A 248 8.81 -11.96 -9.97
C ALA A 248 7.52 -11.80 -9.16
N MET A 249 6.61 -10.91 -9.59
CA MET A 249 5.28 -10.78 -9.00
C MET A 249 4.51 -12.10 -9.08
N ALA A 250 4.48 -12.79 -10.22
CA ALA A 250 3.79 -14.08 -10.32
C ALA A 250 4.32 -15.12 -9.30
N TYR A 251 5.64 -15.22 -9.15
CA TYR A 251 6.29 -16.09 -8.15
C TYR A 251 5.91 -15.71 -6.71
N LEU A 252 5.94 -14.41 -6.38
CA LEU A 252 5.63 -13.92 -5.03
C LEU A 252 4.13 -14.05 -4.69
N MET A 253 3.23 -13.68 -5.61
CA MET A 253 1.78 -13.70 -5.41
C MET A 253 1.17 -15.10 -5.46
N SER A 254 1.89 -16.09 -6.00
CA SER A 254 1.49 -17.51 -5.95
C SER A 254 2.00 -18.25 -4.71
N TRP A 255 2.69 -17.54 -3.80
CA TRP A 255 3.35 -18.07 -2.61
C TRP A 255 4.39 -19.17 -2.89
N LYS A 256 5.00 -19.15 -4.07
CA LYS A 256 6.17 -20.02 -4.35
C LYS A 256 7.42 -19.53 -3.62
N GLY A 257 7.43 -18.29 -3.14
CA GLY A 257 8.45 -17.73 -2.27
C GLY A 257 8.06 -16.38 -1.67
N PRO A 258 9.03 -15.57 -1.21
CA PRO A 258 10.47 -15.81 -1.31
C PRO A 258 10.95 -16.89 -0.34
N VAL A 259 12.06 -17.55 -0.66
CA VAL A 259 12.80 -18.46 0.24
C VAL A 259 14.15 -17.84 0.62
N LEU A 260 14.88 -18.44 1.55
CA LEU A 260 16.15 -17.87 2.03
C LEU A 260 17.34 -18.32 1.16
N GLU A 261 18.29 -17.42 0.92
CA GLU A 261 19.54 -17.69 0.19
C GLU A 261 20.33 -18.85 0.81
N LYS A 262 20.36 -18.95 2.13
CA LYS A 262 21.05 -20.07 2.82
C LYS A 262 20.44 -21.45 2.54
N ASP A 263 19.18 -21.51 2.12
CA ASP A 263 18.43 -22.75 1.90
C ASP A 263 18.42 -23.13 0.41
N ASP A 264 18.65 -22.17 -0.49
CA ASP A 264 18.78 -22.34 -1.95
C ASP A 264 19.82 -21.35 -2.53
N PRO A 265 21.13 -21.64 -2.42
CA PRO A 265 22.18 -20.66 -2.72
C PRO A 265 22.32 -20.32 -4.21
N TYR A 266 22.56 -19.05 -4.51
CA TYR A 266 22.72 -18.59 -5.88
C TYR A 266 23.95 -19.16 -6.59
N GLY A 267 23.73 -19.75 -7.77
CA GLY A 267 24.80 -20.12 -8.69
C GLY A 267 25.60 -21.37 -8.29
N ASP A 268 25.09 -22.19 -7.37
CA ASP A 268 25.71 -23.48 -7.01
C ASP A 268 25.35 -24.62 -8.01
N GLY A 269 24.44 -24.32 -8.95
CA GLY A 269 23.96 -25.24 -9.99
C GLY A 269 22.83 -26.17 -9.54
N LYS A 270 22.18 -25.90 -8.41
CA LYS A 270 21.07 -26.69 -7.86
C LYS A 270 19.96 -25.76 -7.35
N THR A 271 18.71 -26.21 -7.46
CA THR A 271 17.55 -25.48 -6.92
C THR A 271 16.62 -26.44 -6.18
N ASN A 272 16.16 -26.05 -4.99
CA ASN A 272 15.14 -26.79 -4.24
C ASN A 272 13.73 -26.18 -4.43
N LYS A 273 12.98 -26.69 -5.42
CA LYS A 273 11.60 -26.26 -5.71
C LYS A 273 10.56 -26.60 -4.64
N ASN A 274 10.91 -27.41 -3.63
CA ASN A 274 10.00 -27.80 -2.54
C ASN A 274 10.08 -26.88 -1.31
N LEU A 275 10.95 -25.87 -1.33
CA LEU A 275 11.02 -24.88 -0.27
C LEU A 275 9.71 -24.08 -0.22
N LYS A 276 9.36 -23.67 0.99
CA LYS A 276 8.17 -22.85 1.24
C LYS A 276 8.58 -21.40 1.42
N SER A 277 7.68 -20.51 1.02
CA SER A 277 7.81 -19.09 1.29
C SER A 277 8.06 -18.83 2.79
N VAL A 278 8.94 -17.87 3.09
CA VAL A 278 9.18 -17.39 4.47
C VAL A 278 8.44 -16.09 4.78
N LYS A 279 7.85 -15.48 3.75
CA LYS A 279 7.01 -14.29 3.80
C LYS A 279 5.91 -14.40 2.75
N HIS A 280 4.77 -13.78 3.01
CA HIS A 280 3.75 -13.60 1.99
C HIS A 280 3.72 -12.13 1.56
N VAL A 281 3.97 -11.89 0.28
CA VAL A 281 3.77 -10.56 -0.31
C VAL A 281 2.27 -10.39 -0.58
N GLN A 282 1.70 -9.32 -0.06
CA GLN A 282 0.25 -9.07 -0.08
C GLN A 282 -0.13 -7.87 -0.93
N GLU A 283 0.84 -6.98 -1.18
CA GLU A 283 0.66 -5.80 -2.02
C GLU A 283 1.97 -5.45 -2.72
N ALA A 284 1.87 -5.19 -4.01
CA ALA A 284 2.96 -4.70 -4.85
C ALA A 284 2.39 -3.65 -5.81
N GLU A 285 2.89 -2.41 -5.72
CA GLU A 285 2.44 -1.29 -6.51
C GLU A 285 3.39 -1.03 -7.69
N ILE A 286 2.83 -0.89 -8.88
CA ILE A 286 3.51 -0.50 -10.11
C ILE A 286 3.38 1.02 -10.26
N VAL A 287 4.49 1.73 -10.08
CA VAL A 287 4.53 3.20 -10.14
C VAL A 287 4.54 3.66 -11.60
N PRO A 288 3.70 4.63 -12.00
CA PRO A 288 3.62 5.11 -13.38
C PRO A 288 4.96 5.54 -13.97
N TYR A 289 5.07 5.41 -15.30
CA TYR A 289 6.24 5.78 -16.08
C TYR A 289 6.76 7.18 -15.72
N LYS A 290 8.01 7.25 -15.27
CA LYS A 290 8.75 8.47 -14.91
C LYS A 290 8.07 9.34 -13.84
N ASP A 291 7.15 8.81 -13.04
CA ASP A 291 6.58 9.54 -11.90
C ASP A 291 7.60 9.58 -10.74
N TYR A 292 8.59 10.46 -10.86
CA TYR A 292 9.70 10.56 -9.92
C TYR A 292 9.28 10.97 -8.52
N GLU A 293 8.23 11.80 -8.39
CA GLU A 293 7.73 12.17 -7.07
C GLU A 293 7.07 10.97 -6.40
N GLN A 294 6.32 10.15 -7.14
CA GLN A 294 5.77 8.90 -6.59
C GLN A 294 6.86 7.85 -6.31
N ILE A 295 7.89 7.72 -7.15
CA ILE A 295 9.05 6.85 -6.86
C ILE A 295 9.70 7.27 -5.53
N LYS A 296 9.96 8.58 -5.34
CA LYS A 296 10.50 9.08 -4.07
C LYS A 296 9.55 8.84 -2.90
N GLU A 297 8.24 9.01 -3.09
CA GLU A 297 7.22 8.71 -2.08
C GLU A 297 7.27 7.23 -1.65
N MET A 298 7.37 6.31 -2.62
CA MET A 298 7.47 4.88 -2.36
C MET A 298 8.74 4.52 -1.58
N VAL A 299 9.90 5.05 -2.01
CA VAL A 299 11.18 4.90 -1.30
C VAL A 299 11.13 5.49 0.10
N PHE A 300 10.44 6.61 0.29
CA PHE A 300 10.35 7.24 1.59
C PHE A 300 9.50 6.42 2.57
N LYS A 301 8.37 5.87 2.10
CA LYS A 301 7.34 5.29 2.96
C LYS A 301 7.46 3.78 3.14
N TYR A 302 7.86 3.04 2.11
CA TYR A 302 7.64 1.59 2.05
C TYR A 302 8.92 0.79 1.85
N GLY A 303 9.76 1.14 0.88
CA GLY A 303 10.86 0.25 0.47
C GLY A 303 11.54 0.74 -0.79
N GLY A 304 12.66 0.13 -1.16
CA GLY A 304 13.31 0.39 -2.44
C GLY A 304 12.36 0.12 -3.61
N VAL A 305 12.55 0.84 -4.70
CA VAL A 305 11.77 0.67 -5.93
C VAL A 305 12.64 -0.02 -6.95
N GLU A 306 12.27 -1.24 -7.35
CA GLU A 306 12.83 -1.90 -8.52
C GLU A 306 12.54 -1.02 -9.74
N SER A 307 13.56 -0.73 -10.54
CA SER A 307 13.42 0.13 -11.71
C SER A 307 14.30 -0.32 -12.87
N SER A 308 13.70 -0.41 -14.05
CA SER A 308 14.44 -0.73 -15.28
C SER A 308 15.21 0.46 -15.81
N MET A 309 16.38 0.19 -16.40
CA MET A 309 17.23 1.16 -17.07
C MET A 309 17.92 0.55 -18.29
N TYR A 310 18.51 1.41 -19.12
CA TYR A 310 19.48 0.95 -20.11
C TYR A 310 20.88 1.07 -19.53
N MET A 311 21.56 -0.06 -19.44
CA MET A 311 22.93 -0.20 -18.98
C MET A 311 23.82 -0.60 -20.15
N SER A 312 24.75 0.27 -20.55
CA SER A 312 25.67 -0.01 -21.66
C SER A 312 26.90 -0.83 -21.24
N MET A 313 27.01 -1.20 -19.97
CA MET A 313 28.09 -2.00 -19.40
C MET A 313 27.55 -3.40 -19.12
N SER A 314 28.41 -4.42 -19.14
CA SER A 314 28.00 -5.81 -18.93
C SER A 314 28.40 -6.37 -17.56
N ASP A 315 29.28 -5.67 -16.84
CA ASP A 315 29.82 -6.09 -15.54
C ASP A 315 30.38 -4.89 -14.76
N ALA A 316 30.88 -5.16 -13.55
CA ALA A 316 31.43 -4.16 -12.63
C ALA A 316 32.66 -3.41 -13.16
N ASP A 317 33.49 -4.05 -13.99
CA ASP A 317 34.76 -3.50 -14.48
C ASP A 317 34.60 -2.71 -15.78
N GLY A 318 33.45 -2.88 -16.45
CA GLY A 318 33.06 -2.18 -17.66
C GLY A 318 33.30 -0.67 -17.65
N SER A 319 33.54 -0.12 -18.83
CA SER A 319 33.64 1.32 -19.05
C SER A 319 32.57 1.77 -20.03
N SER A 320 32.00 2.94 -19.81
CA SER A 320 31.00 3.52 -20.69
C SER A 320 31.19 5.03 -20.80
N MET A 321 30.86 5.59 -21.96
CA MET A 321 30.74 7.05 -22.10
C MET A 321 29.65 7.64 -21.21
N TYR A 322 28.63 6.84 -20.85
CA TYR A 322 27.53 7.25 -19.98
C TYR A 322 27.87 7.16 -18.49
N TYR A 323 28.95 6.47 -18.11
CA TYR A 323 29.33 6.22 -16.72
C TYR A 323 30.59 6.98 -16.32
N ASN A 324 30.47 7.84 -15.31
CA ASN A 324 31.61 8.51 -14.69
C ASN A 324 32.07 7.72 -13.45
N LYS A 325 33.15 6.94 -13.60
CA LYS A 325 33.76 6.14 -12.53
C LYS A 325 34.23 6.98 -11.33
N LYS A 326 34.57 8.26 -11.50
CA LYS A 326 35.05 9.11 -10.39
C LYS A 326 33.94 9.43 -9.38
N TYR A 327 32.72 9.59 -9.87
CA TYR A 327 31.56 9.99 -9.05
C TYR A 327 30.47 8.92 -8.99
N ASN A 328 30.75 7.74 -9.55
CA ASN A 328 29.78 6.65 -9.71
C ASN A 328 28.47 7.13 -10.32
N ALA A 329 28.55 7.95 -11.37
CA ALA A 329 27.41 8.69 -11.91
C ALA A 329 27.09 8.23 -13.33
N TYR A 330 25.86 7.78 -13.57
CA TYR A 330 25.37 7.27 -14.85
C TYR A 330 24.28 8.16 -15.44
N CYS A 331 24.33 8.40 -16.75
CA CYS A 331 23.25 9.03 -17.49
C CYS A 331 23.27 8.57 -18.95
N TYR A 332 22.26 7.80 -19.34
CA TYR A 332 22.00 7.45 -20.73
C TYR A 332 20.92 8.36 -21.30
N LYS A 333 21.19 8.92 -22.49
CA LYS A 333 20.20 9.67 -23.27
C LYS A 333 20.10 9.08 -24.66
N GLY A 334 18.96 8.48 -24.96
CA GLY A 334 18.73 7.79 -26.22
C GLY A 334 17.58 6.79 -26.21
N ASP A 335 17.42 6.11 -27.33
CA ASP A 335 16.22 5.34 -27.63
C ASP A 335 16.33 3.82 -27.37
N ASN A 336 17.48 3.31 -26.92
CA ASN A 336 17.64 1.88 -26.64
C ASN A 336 16.71 1.43 -25.52
N LYS A 337 16.06 0.28 -25.70
CA LYS A 337 15.16 -0.29 -24.69
C LYS A 337 15.93 -0.61 -23.39
N PRO A 338 15.27 -0.56 -22.21
CA PRO A 338 15.88 -1.06 -20.98
C PRO A 338 16.39 -2.50 -21.13
N ASN A 339 17.50 -2.80 -20.48
CA ASN A 339 18.16 -4.11 -20.51
C ASN A 339 18.74 -4.53 -19.16
N HIS A 340 18.50 -3.75 -18.10
CA HIS A 340 19.03 -4.01 -16.75
C HIS A 340 18.09 -3.40 -15.70
N ASP A 341 17.93 -4.10 -14.59
CA ASP A 341 17.14 -3.62 -13.45
C ASP A 341 18.04 -3.29 -12.25
N VAL A 342 17.67 -2.22 -11.54
CA VAL A 342 18.34 -1.76 -10.33
C VAL A 342 17.31 -1.39 -9.27
N VAL A 343 17.74 -1.15 -8.03
CA VAL A 343 16.83 -0.68 -6.97
C VAL A 343 17.13 0.76 -6.61
N ILE A 344 16.16 1.65 -6.79
CA ILE A 344 16.21 3.03 -6.29
C ILE A 344 15.99 2.96 -4.77
N VAL A 345 16.99 3.36 -3.99
CA VAL A 345 17.01 3.31 -2.52
C VAL A 345 17.18 4.70 -1.88
N GLY A 346 17.09 5.74 -2.69
CA GLY A 346 17.23 7.11 -2.26
C GLY A 346 17.32 8.07 -3.43
N TRP A 347 17.54 9.33 -3.10
CA TRP A 347 17.72 10.40 -4.06
C TRP A 347 18.50 11.56 -3.44
N ASP A 348 19.02 12.42 -4.30
CA ASP A 348 19.67 13.67 -3.95
C ASP A 348 19.36 14.71 -5.03
N ASP A 349 18.46 15.63 -4.72
CA ASP A 349 18.03 16.70 -5.62
C ASP A 349 19.14 17.72 -5.93
N ASP A 350 20.17 17.80 -5.07
CA ASP A 350 21.28 18.73 -5.22
C ASP A 350 22.54 18.03 -5.81
N PHE A 351 22.46 16.75 -6.22
CA PHE A 351 23.57 16.02 -6.84
C PHE A 351 24.04 16.72 -8.13
N SER A 352 25.31 17.13 -8.15
CA SER A 352 25.82 18.02 -9.20
C SER A 352 25.75 17.38 -10.59
N LYS A 353 25.16 18.09 -11.54
CA LYS A 353 25.14 17.68 -12.95
C LYS A 353 26.54 17.52 -13.55
N ASP A 354 27.54 18.20 -12.99
CA ASP A 354 28.92 18.16 -13.50
C ASP A 354 29.61 16.82 -13.23
N TYR A 355 29.03 16.00 -12.35
CA TYR A 355 29.49 14.65 -12.05
C TYR A 355 29.16 13.65 -13.15
N PHE A 356 28.24 13.96 -14.05
CA PHE A 356 27.97 13.14 -15.23
C PHE A 356 28.91 13.50 -16.39
N ASN A 357 29.18 12.51 -17.26
CA ASN A 357 29.99 12.72 -18.46
C ASN A 357 29.25 13.59 -19.50
N ASP A 358 27.93 13.44 -19.62
CA ASP A 358 27.11 14.21 -20.55
C ASP A 358 26.91 15.66 -20.07
N LYS A 359 27.47 16.60 -20.84
CA LYS A 359 27.41 18.05 -20.55
C LYS A 359 26.11 18.73 -21.00
N THR A 360 25.19 17.99 -21.63
CA THR A 360 23.86 18.47 -22.04
C THR A 360 22.81 18.34 -20.93
N ILE A 361 23.15 17.72 -19.79
CA ILE A 361 22.26 17.60 -18.63
C ILE A 361 21.91 19.00 -18.10
N LYS A 362 20.61 19.25 -17.95
CA LYS A 362 20.08 20.61 -17.72
C LYS A 362 20.13 21.05 -16.26
N GLY A 363 20.07 20.11 -15.31
CA GLY A 363 19.97 20.41 -13.89
C GLY A 363 20.60 19.33 -13.01
N ASN A 364 20.75 19.68 -11.73
CA ASN A 364 21.17 18.75 -10.69
C ASN A 364 20.07 17.72 -10.41
N GLY A 365 20.44 16.65 -9.72
CA GLY A 365 19.50 15.66 -9.23
C GLY A 365 19.81 14.26 -9.72
N ALA A 366 19.83 13.31 -8.78
CA ALA A 366 20.05 11.91 -9.08
C ALA A 366 19.29 11.00 -8.12
N PHE A 367 18.86 9.85 -8.65
CA PHE A 367 18.52 8.70 -7.83
C PHE A 367 19.78 8.03 -7.30
N ILE A 368 19.68 7.49 -6.08
CA ILE A 368 20.70 6.63 -5.47
C ILE A 368 20.23 5.20 -5.69
N CYS A 369 21.01 4.42 -6.44
CA CYS A 369 20.62 3.08 -6.87
C CYS A 369 21.58 2.01 -6.36
N VAL A 370 21.04 0.84 -6.08
CA VAL A 370 21.79 -0.40 -5.79
C VAL A 370 21.84 -1.23 -7.06
N ASN A 371 23.04 -1.68 -7.42
CA ASN A 371 23.27 -2.62 -8.50
C ASN A 371 23.53 -4.04 -7.97
N SER A 372 23.38 -5.04 -8.82
CA SER A 372 23.56 -6.47 -8.57
C SER A 372 24.89 -7.01 -9.12
N TRP A 373 25.93 -6.19 -9.17
CA TRP A 373 27.28 -6.57 -9.66
C TRP A 373 28.33 -6.67 -8.55
N GLY A 374 27.89 -6.84 -7.31
CA GLY A 374 28.76 -6.92 -6.14
C GLY A 374 29.36 -5.59 -5.70
N GLU A 375 30.09 -5.64 -4.59
CA GLU A 375 30.69 -4.44 -3.96
C GLU A 375 31.84 -3.82 -4.77
N SER A 376 32.33 -4.48 -5.83
CA SER A 376 33.36 -3.93 -6.71
C SER A 376 32.81 -2.86 -7.67
N PHE A 377 31.50 -2.82 -7.90
CA PHE A 377 30.87 -1.80 -8.74
C PHE A 377 30.58 -0.52 -7.95
N GLY A 378 30.79 0.64 -8.54
CA GLY A 378 30.42 1.92 -7.94
C GLY A 378 31.05 2.18 -6.58
N ASP A 379 30.29 2.78 -5.67
CA ASP A 379 30.63 2.86 -4.24
C ASP A 379 30.01 1.69 -3.50
N LYS A 380 30.69 0.54 -3.50
CA LYS A 380 30.22 -0.69 -2.85
C LYS A 380 28.82 -1.09 -3.32
N GLY A 381 28.64 -1.24 -4.63
CA GLY A 381 27.37 -1.54 -5.28
C GLY A 381 26.43 -0.36 -5.48
N ILE A 382 26.76 0.82 -4.92
CA ILE A 382 25.93 2.03 -5.01
C ILE A 382 26.41 2.95 -6.13
N PHE A 383 25.46 3.53 -6.85
CA PHE A 383 25.76 4.51 -7.88
C PHE A 383 24.59 5.49 -8.05
N TYR A 384 24.84 6.56 -8.79
CA TYR A 384 23.90 7.67 -8.98
C TYR A 384 23.41 7.69 -10.41
N ILE A 385 22.10 7.76 -10.60
CA ILE A 385 21.50 7.88 -11.93
C ILE A 385 20.82 9.24 -12.04
N SER A 386 21.20 10.01 -13.06
CA SER A 386 20.61 11.33 -13.32
C SER A 386 19.09 11.25 -13.47
N TYR A 387 18.37 12.25 -12.95
CA TYR A 387 16.95 12.43 -13.29
C TYR A 387 16.72 12.62 -14.80
N TYR A 388 17.75 13.04 -15.55
CA TYR A 388 17.71 13.24 -16.99
C TYR A 388 18.11 12.01 -17.81
N ASP A 389 18.30 10.85 -17.17
CA ASP A 389 18.44 9.58 -17.88
C ASP A 389 17.10 9.23 -18.56
N ASP A 390 17.14 8.74 -19.80
CA ASP A 390 15.95 8.49 -20.63
C ASP A 390 15.23 7.17 -20.30
N ARG A 391 15.79 6.33 -19.41
CA ARG A 391 15.30 4.96 -19.14
C ARG A 391 15.03 4.63 -17.68
N ILE A 392 15.77 5.20 -16.72
CA ILE A 392 15.45 4.99 -15.29
C ILE A 392 14.03 5.45 -14.96
N GLY A 393 13.29 4.70 -14.17
CA GLY A 393 11.91 5.09 -13.87
C GLY A 393 10.89 4.64 -14.93
N SER A 394 11.27 3.82 -15.92
CA SER A 394 10.33 3.37 -16.96
C SER A 394 9.34 2.31 -16.47
N ASN A 395 9.86 1.28 -15.81
CA ASN A 395 9.08 0.21 -15.17
C ASN A 395 9.47 0.22 -13.70
N ASN A 396 8.51 0.30 -12.79
CA ASN A 396 8.79 0.56 -11.38
C ASN A 396 7.90 -0.29 -10.49
N VAL A 397 8.47 -1.04 -9.54
CA VAL A 397 7.69 -1.84 -8.59
C VAL A 397 8.15 -1.59 -7.16
N CYS A 398 7.18 -1.37 -6.26
CA CYS A 398 7.40 -1.27 -4.82
C CYS A 398 6.55 -2.32 -4.09
N TYR A 399 7.16 -3.06 -3.16
CA TYR A 399 6.48 -4.05 -2.34
C TYR A 399 6.01 -3.41 -1.03
N THR A 400 4.78 -2.90 -1.04
CA THR A 400 4.23 -2.02 0.02
C THR A 400 3.63 -2.79 1.21
N LYS A 401 3.29 -4.07 1.02
CA LYS A 401 2.76 -4.92 2.09
C LYS A 401 3.34 -6.33 2.04
N VAL A 402 4.09 -6.69 3.07
CA VAL A 402 4.71 -8.00 3.25
C VAL A 402 4.39 -8.50 4.66
N GLU A 403 3.84 -9.70 4.75
CA GLU A 403 3.35 -10.29 6.00
C GLU A 403 4.07 -11.60 6.33
N ASP A 404 3.99 -12.00 7.60
CA ASP A 404 4.38 -13.35 8.02
C ASP A 404 3.46 -14.41 7.40
N THR A 405 3.94 -15.64 7.30
CA THR A 405 3.22 -16.73 6.61
C THR A 405 2.07 -17.34 7.40
N ASN A 406 1.81 -16.84 8.60
CA ASN A 406 0.67 -17.23 9.43
C ASN A 406 -0.58 -16.36 9.20
N ASN A 407 -0.54 -15.44 8.23
CA ASN A 407 -1.68 -14.58 7.90
C ASN A 407 -2.86 -15.37 7.31
N TYR A 408 -2.57 -16.44 6.56
CA TYR A 408 -3.54 -17.35 5.93
C TYR A 408 -2.94 -18.75 5.82
N ASP A 409 -3.79 -19.78 5.80
CA ASP A 409 -3.37 -21.18 5.70
C ASP A 409 -3.37 -21.71 4.27
N ASN A 410 -4.29 -21.22 3.42
CA ASN A 410 -4.46 -21.72 2.06
C ASN A 410 -4.68 -20.59 1.05
N ILE A 411 -4.29 -20.88 -0.20
CA ILE A 411 -4.52 -20.06 -1.38
C ILE A 411 -5.27 -20.87 -2.44
N TYR A 412 -6.32 -20.30 -3.01
CA TYR A 412 -7.01 -20.81 -4.19
C TYR A 412 -6.69 -19.89 -5.36
N GLN A 413 -6.17 -20.47 -6.44
CA GLN A 413 -5.65 -19.76 -7.60
C GLN A 413 -5.61 -20.69 -8.81
N SER A 414 -5.69 -20.10 -10.00
CA SER A 414 -5.54 -20.76 -11.30
C SER A 414 -4.70 -19.88 -12.25
N ASP A 415 -3.82 -19.04 -11.69
CA ASP A 415 -3.08 -18.00 -12.42
C ASP A 415 -1.61 -17.99 -11.95
N LEU A 416 -0.90 -19.10 -12.15
CA LEU A 416 0.46 -19.29 -11.62
C LEU A 416 1.51 -18.43 -12.35
N CYS A 417 1.26 -18.05 -13.60
CA CYS A 417 2.05 -17.06 -14.35
C CYS A 417 1.57 -15.63 -14.09
N GLY A 418 0.50 -15.43 -13.33
CA GLY A 418 0.02 -14.12 -12.89
C GLY A 418 -0.47 -13.23 -14.02
N PHE A 419 -0.29 -11.91 -13.87
CA PHE A 419 -0.81 -10.89 -14.77
C PHE A 419 -0.01 -10.79 -16.07
N THR A 420 -0.39 -11.57 -17.07
CA THR A 420 0.26 -11.54 -18.40
C THR A 420 -0.54 -10.80 -19.47
N GLY A 421 -1.78 -10.44 -19.16
CA GLY A 421 -2.64 -9.68 -20.06
C GLY A 421 -3.84 -9.08 -19.36
N SER A 422 -4.61 -8.30 -20.11
CA SER A 422 -5.88 -7.75 -19.65
C SER A 422 -6.96 -7.86 -20.72
N MET A 423 -8.20 -8.04 -20.27
CA MET A 423 -9.38 -8.08 -21.13
C MET A 423 -10.50 -7.19 -20.58
N GLY A 424 -11.54 -6.99 -21.38
CA GLY A 424 -12.74 -6.27 -20.98
C GLY A 424 -13.63 -5.97 -22.17
N PHE A 425 -14.50 -4.97 -22.03
CA PHE A 425 -15.57 -4.71 -22.99
C PHE A 425 -15.45 -3.32 -23.57
N GLU A 426 -15.46 -3.21 -24.89
CA GLU A 426 -15.48 -1.92 -25.57
C GLU A 426 -16.65 -1.05 -25.04
N GLY A 427 -16.36 0.21 -24.73
CA GLY A 427 -17.33 1.18 -24.21
C GLY A 427 -17.71 1.03 -22.74
N SER A 428 -17.20 0.03 -22.00
CA SER A 428 -17.67 -0.28 -20.64
C SER A 428 -16.69 0.16 -19.55
N SER A 429 -16.97 1.30 -18.90
CA SER A 429 -16.18 1.84 -17.77
C SER A 429 -16.30 1.06 -16.46
N SER A 430 -17.17 0.05 -16.44
CA SER A 430 -17.30 -0.89 -15.33
C SER A 430 -17.47 -2.31 -15.88
N VAL A 431 -16.80 -3.26 -15.26
CA VAL A 431 -16.84 -4.67 -15.63
C VAL A 431 -16.86 -5.54 -14.39
N TYR A 432 -17.35 -6.76 -14.55
CA TYR A 432 -17.37 -7.79 -13.52
C TYR A 432 -16.54 -8.98 -13.97
N PHE A 433 -15.83 -9.57 -13.04
CA PHE A 433 -15.15 -10.85 -13.21
C PHE A 433 -15.29 -11.71 -11.95
N ALA A 434 -15.18 -13.01 -12.10
CA ALA A 434 -15.34 -13.97 -11.03
C ALA A 434 -14.48 -15.20 -11.25
N ASN A 435 -14.05 -15.84 -10.17
CA ASN A 435 -13.49 -17.19 -10.19
C ASN A 435 -14.29 -18.08 -9.24
N VAL A 436 -14.48 -19.32 -9.68
CA VAL A 436 -15.14 -20.38 -8.91
C VAL A 436 -14.09 -21.37 -8.43
N TYR A 437 -14.18 -21.76 -7.17
CA TYR A 437 -13.26 -22.67 -6.53
C TYR A 437 -13.99 -23.79 -5.82
N GLN A 438 -13.49 -25.02 -5.98
CA GLN A 438 -13.89 -26.14 -5.15
C GLN A 438 -13.23 -26.03 -3.78
N GLY A 439 -14.02 -25.95 -2.70
CA GLY A 439 -13.46 -25.98 -1.35
C GLY A 439 -12.66 -27.26 -1.11
N LYS A 440 -11.46 -27.14 -0.51
CA LYS A 440 -10.60 -28.29 -0.18
C LYS A 440 -10.90 -28.84 1.21
N ASN A 441 -11.10 -27.94 2.18
CA ASN A 441 -11.52 -28.29 3.54
C ASN A 441 -12.67 -27.39 4.02
N ASN A 442 -13.10 -27.61 5.26
CA ASN A 442 -13.96 -26.67 5.96
C ASN A 442 -13.12 -25.51 6.49
N GLU A 443 -13.19 -24.37 5.81
CA GLU A 443 -12.28 -23.23 5.98
C GLU A 443 -13.07 -21.92 6.14
N LYS A 444 -12.34 -20.84 6.41
CA LYS A 444 -12.82 -19.46 6.51
C LYS A 444 -12.16 -18.61 5.43
N LEU A 445 -12.91 -18.12 4.46
CA LEU A 445 -12.43 -17.13 3.50
C LEU A 445 -12.36 -15.76 4.18
N ASP A 446 -11.19 -15.14 4.14
CA ASP A 446 -10.90 -13.91 4.89
C ASP A 446 -10.40 -12.77 3.99
N ALA A 447 -9.77 -13.10 2.86
CA ALA A 447 -9.33 -12.11 1.88
C ALA A 447 -9.40 -12.65 0.45
N VAL A 448 -9.36 -11.72 -0.51
CA VAL A 448 -9.25 -12.01 -1.95
C VAL A 448 -8.11 -11.19 -2.53
N GLY A 449 -7.47 -11.64 -3.60
CA GLY A 449 -6.41 -10.86 -4.23
C GLY A 449 -6.50 -10.83 -5.74
N PHE A 450 -6.27 -9.67 -6.33
CA PHE A 450 -6.33 -9.46 -7.78
C PHE A 450 -5.40 -8.33 -8.21
N TYR A 451 -5.13 -8.25 -9.51
CA TYR A 451 -4.32 -7.18 -10.07
C TYR A 451 -5.21 -5.97 -10.46
N ALA A 452 -4.83 -4.78 -10.03
CA ALA A 452 -5.36 -3.55 -10.58
C ALA A 452 -4.63 -3.23 -11.90
N THR A 453 -5.37 -3.17 -13.00
CA THR A 453 -4.80 -2.96 -14.34
C THR A 453 -4.71 -1.48 -14.73
N SER A 454 -5.21 -0.57 -13.89
CA SER A 454 -5.14 0.88 -14.09
C SER A 454 -4.97 1.62 -12.78
N THR A 455 -4.54 2.88 -12.87
CA THR A 455 -4.60 3.82 -11.75
C THR A 455 -6.05 4.20 -11.42
N ASP A 456 -6.26 4.62 -10.18
CA ASP A 456 -7.55 5.10 -9.64
C ASP A 456 -8.72 4.13 -9.92
N LEU A 457 -8.46 2.84 -9.74
CA LEU A 457 -9.42 1.76 -9.97
C LEU A 457 -10.33 1.61 -8.74
N GLU A 458 -11.63 1.83 -8.92
CA GLU A 458 -12.63 1.51 -7.91
C GLU A 458 -12.97 0.03 -7.97
N TYR A 459 -13.21 -0.59 -6.81
CA TYR A 459 -13.60 -2.00 -6.74
C TYR A 459 -14.71 -2.25 -5.72
N GLU A 460 -15.49 -3.31 -5.99
CA GLU A 460 -16.45 -3.91 -5.08
C GLU A 460 -16.29 -5.43 -5.13
N VAL A 461 -16.21 -6.09 -3.97
CA VAL A 461 -16.06 -7.55 -3.84
C VAL A 461 -17.35 -8.15 -3.28
N PHE A 462 -17.78 -9.27 -3.85
CA PHE A 462 -18.93 -10.06 -3.39
C PHE A 462 -18.54 -11.54 -3.30
N ILE A 463 -19.09 -12.24 -2.31
CA ILE A 463 -18.81 -13.66 -2.07
C ILE A 463 -20.08 -14.49 -2.28
N CYS A 464 -19.97 -15.54 -3.09
CA CYS A 464 -20.99 -16.57 -3.24
C CYS A 464 -20.52 -17.84 -2.50
N GLU A 465 -20.97 -18.05 -1.26
CA GLU A 465 -20.56 -19.22 -0.43
C GLU A 465 -21.03 -20.58 -1.00
N ASN A 466 -22.07 -20.58 -1.85
CA ASN A 466 -22.61 -21.79 -2.47
C ASN A 466 -22.86 -21.53 -3.96
N PHE A 467 -21.87 -21.87 -4.79
CA PHE A 467 -21.99 -21.80 -6.23
C PHE A 467 -22.59 -23.10 -6.77
N GLU A 468 -23.74 -23.01 -7.45
CA GLU A 468 -24.44 -24.15 -8.06
C GLU A 468 -24.44 -24.06 -9.59
N SER A 469 -24.53 -22.84 -10.12
CA SER A 469 -24.50 -22.57 -11.56
C SER A 469 -24.02 -21.15 -11.84
N GLN A 470 -23.82 -20.82 -13.12
CA GLN A 470 -23.47 -19.45 -13.53
C GLN A 470 -24.49 -18.40 -13.05
N GLU A 471 -25.76 -18.77 -12.83
CA GLU A 471 -26.77 -17.85 -12.27
C GLU A 471 -26.48 -17.47 -10.82
N SER A 472 -25.75 -18.30 -10.06
CA SER A 472 -25.33 -17.99 -8.68
C SER A 472 -24.48 -16.72 -8.60
N LEU A 473 -23.75 -16.35 -9.67
CA LEU A 473 -22.93 -15.13 -9.73
C LEU A 473 -23.77 -13.84 -9.72
N ASN A 474 -25.07 -13.95 -10.00
CA ASN A 474 -26.01 -12.83 -9.96
C ASN A 474 -26.43 -12.48 -8.52
N ASN A 475 -26.20 -13.39 -7.57
CA ASN A 475 -26.55 -13.18 -6.18
C ASN A 475 -25.45 -12.38 -5.45
N ARG A 476 -25.65 -11.06 -5.38
CA ARG A 476 -24.72 -10.08 -4.78
C ARG A 476 -25.37 -9.31 -3.63
N ASN A 477 -26.02 -10.03 -2.71
CA ASN A 477 -26.81 -9.43 -1.63
C ASN A 477 -25.99 -8.70 -0.56
N HIS A 478 -24.67 -8.96 -0.51
CA HIS A 478 -23.76 -8.37 0.47
C HIS A 478 -22.43 -8.03 -0.19
N MET A 479 -22.04 -6.76 -0.09
CA MET A 479 -20.73 -6.28 -0.53
C MET A 479 -19.73 -6.54 0.58
N ALA A 480 -18.80 -7.46 0.32
CA ALA A 480 -17.83 -7.94 1.29
C ALA A 480 -16.64 -7.00 1.45
N ALA A 481 -16.30 -6.22 0.42
CA ALA A 481 -15.30 -5.15 0.49
C ALA A 481 -15.53 -4.14 -0.63
N SER A 482 -15.03 -2.93 -0.46
CA SER A 482 -14.94 -1.93 -1.53
C SER A 482 -13.87 -0.89 -1.24
N GLY A 483 -13.40 -0.21 -2.28
CA GLY A 483 -12.41 0.85 -2.14
C GLY A 483 -11.92 1.38 -3.48
N THR A 484 -10.85 2.17 -3.41
CA THR A 484 -10.15 2.72 -4.57
C THR A 484 -8.68 2.36 -4.47
N ILE A 485 -8.15 1.81 -5.56
CA ILE A 485 -6.74 1.47 -5.71
C ILE A 485 -6.09 2.55 -6.57
N LYS A 486 -5.07 3.22 -6.03
CA LYS A 486 -4.42 4.36 -6.69
C LYS A 486 -3.55 3.94 -7.87
N ASN A 487 -2.76 2.88 -7.71
CA ASN A 487 -1.77 2.47 -8.70
C ASN A 487 -2.11 1.12 -9.32
N GLN A 488 -1.48 0.82 -10.45
CA GLN A 488 -1.49 -0.55 -10.96
C GLN A 488 -0.73 -1.45 -9.99
N GLY A 489 -0.97 -2.76 -10.01
CA GLY A 489 -0.26 -3.68 -9.12
C GLY A 489 -1.10 -4.84 -8.65
N TYR A 490 -0.62 -5.57 -7.65
CA TYR A 490 -1.35 -6.63 -6.98
C TYR A 490 -1.79 -6.20 -5.59
N TYR A 491 -3.03 -6.53 -5.22
CA TYR A 491 -3.61 -6.14 -3.93
C TYR A 491 -4.35 -7.30 -3.30
N THR A 492 -4.09 -7.55 -2.02
CA THR A 492 -4.90 -8.44 -1.19
C THR A 492 -5.88 -7.63 -0.35
N ILE A 493 -7.16 -7.83 -0.63
CA ILE A 493 -8.28 -7.12 -0.04
C ILE A 493 -8.91 -7.98 1.06
N ASN A 494 -8.83 -7.49 2.29
CA ASN A 494 -9.51 -8.10 3.42
C ASN A 494 -11.03 -7.94 3.26
N LEU A 495 -11.77 -8.99 3.60
CA LEU A 495 -13.23 -8.96 3.61
C LEU A 495 -13.75 -8.36 4.93
N ASP A 496 -14.99 -7.89 4.93
CA ASP A 496 -15.63 -7.29 6.10
C ASP A 496 -15.88 -8.29 7.24
N LYS A 497 -15.93 -9.58 6.90
CA LYS A 497 -16.01 -10.72 7.81
C LYS A 497 -15.48 -11.98 7.14
N GLU A 498 -15.30 -13.02 7.94
CA GLU A 498 -14.99 -14.36 7.45
C GLU A 498 -16.24 -15.05 6.86
N TYR A 499 -16.08 -15.73 5.72
CA TYR A 499 -17.12 -16.52 5.05
C TYR A 499 -16.83 -18.02 5.16
N ASN A 500 -17.86 -18.87 5.31
CA ASN A 500 -17.63 -20.30 5.46
C ASN A 500 -17.45 -20.99 4.12
N ILE A 501 -16.33 -21.68 3.95
CA ILE A 501 -16.09 -22.56 2.81
C ILE A 501 -16.30 -24.00 3.24
N SER A 502 -17.00 -24.78 2.42
CA SER A 502 -17.21 -26.22 2.62
C SER A 502 -16.42 -27.01 1.59
N LYS A 503 -15.84 -28.13 2.01
CA LYS A 503 -15.17 -29.07 1.08
C LYS A 503 -16.11 -29.72 0.06
N GLU A 504 -17.42 -29.69 0.32
CA GLU A 504 -18.43 -30.38 -0.48
C GLU A 504 -19.03 -29.48 -1.56
N LYS A 505 -18.69 -28.18 -1.55
CA LYS A 505 -19.32 -27.18 -2.41
C LYS A 505 -18.29 -26.31 -3.08
N LYS A 506 -18.66 -25.80 -4.24
CA LYS A 506 -17.95 -24.68 -4.87
C LYS A 506 -18.40 -23.38 -4.23
N PHE A 507 -17.49 -22.42 -4.21
CA PHE A 507 -17.76 -21.02 -3.88
C PHE A 507 -17.23 -20.14 -5.00
N ALA A 508 -17.74 -18.91 -5.11
CA ALA A 508 -17.25 -17.95 -6.10
C ALA A 508 -16.90 -16.62 -5.44
N ILE A 509 -15.85 -16.00 -5.96
CA ILE A 509 -15.51 -14.60 -5.69
C ILE A 509 -15.95 -13.81 -6.90
N ILE A 510 -16.67 -12.72 -6.69
CA ILE A 510 -17.08 -11.80 -7.73
C ILE A 510 -16.48 -10.44 -7.43
N VAL A 511 -15.79 -9.86 -8.40
CA VAL A 511 -15.24 -8.51 -8.33
C VAL A 511 -15.86 -7.66 -9.42
N LYS A 512 -16.35 -6.50 -9.03
CA LYS A 512 -16.67 -5.41 -9.95
C LYS A 512 -15.55 -4.40 -9.87
N VAL A 513 -15.07 -3.94 -11.01
CA VAL A 513 -14.13 -2.82 -11.08
C VAL A 513 -14.69 -1.72 -11.97
N SER A 514 -14.33 -0.47 -11.66
CA SER A 514 -14.68 0.69 -12.46
C SER A 514 -13.56 1.73 -12.48
N LYS A 515 -13.50 2.49 -13.58
CA LYS A 515 -12.63 3.66 -13.75
C LYS A 515 -13.46 4.81 -14.32
N ASP A 516 -13.08 6.05 -14.03
CA ASP A 516 -13.77 7.23 -14.55
C ASP A 516 -13.85 7.22 -16.10
N LYS A 517 -15.00 7.70 -16.61
CA LYS A 517 -15.50 7.54 -17.97
C LYS A 517 -14.74 8.36 -19.02
N SER A 518 -13.72 9.12 -18.63
CA SER A 518 -12.96 9.98 -19.55
C SER A 518 -11.99 9.21 -20.44
N GLU A 519 -11.67 7.96 -20.12
CA GLU A 519 -10.77 7.13 -20.92
C GLU A 519 -11.50 6.07 -21.75
N LYS A 520 -11.08 5.92 -23.00
CA LYS A 520 -11.62 4.94 -23.97
C LYS A 520 -11.11 3.51 -23.74
N PHE A 521 -10.35 3.26 -22.68
CA PHE A 521 -9.68 1.98 -22.43
C PHE A 521 -10.38 1.17 -21.34
N TYR A 522 -10.83 -0.03 -21.71
CA TYR A 522 -11.76 -0.83 -20.91
C TYR A 522 -11.24 -2.24 -20.59
N LYS A 523 -9.93 -2.47 -20.72
CA LYS A 523 -9.32 -3.76 -20.37
C LYS A 523 -9.01 -3.82 -18.87
N LEU A 524 -10.08 -3.82 -18.08
CA LEU A 524 -10.01 -3.72 -16.61
C LEU A 524 -9.91 -5.09 -15.91
N ILE A 525 -10.03 -6.20 -16.64
CA ILE A 525 -10.00 -7.54 -16.08
C ILE A 525 -8.58 -8.11 -16.23
N PRO A 526 -7.87 -8.39 -15.12
CA PRO A 526 -6.55 -8.99 -15.19
C PRO A 526 -6.65 -10.48 -15.54
N VAL A 527 -5.83 -10.92 -16.48
CA VAL A 527 -5.83 -12.31 -16.93
C VAL A 527 -4.42 -12.87 -17.13
N GLU A 528 -4.33 -14.17 -16.94
CA GLU A 528 -3.23 -14.99 -17.39
C GLU A 528 -3.63 -15.57 -18.76
N MET A 529 -2.83 -15.29 -19.78
CA MET A 529 -3.03 -15.78 -21.15
C MET A 529 -1.71 -15.95 -21.88
N GLU A 530 -1.67 -16.88 -22.84
CA GLU A 530 -0.50 -17.10 -23.68
C GLU A 530 -0.27 -15.89 -24.62
N SER A 531 1.00 -15.48 -24.76
CA SER A 531 1.43 -14.56 -25.82
C SER A 531 2.46 -15.24 -26.71
N LYS A 532 2.58 -14.76 -27.96
CA LYS A 532 3.56 -15.28 -28.93
C LYS A 532 5.02 -15.13 -28.47
N GLU A 533 5.26 -14.30 -27.46
CA GLU A 533 6.59 -13.94 -26.95
C GLU A 533 6.97 -14.76 -25.70
N MET A 534 6.05 -15.58 -25.17
CA MET A 534 6.32 -16.43 -24.02
C MET A 534 7.07 -17.70 -24.41
N ALA A 535 8.07 -18.05 -23.62
CA ALA A 535 8.83 -19.29 -23.77
C ALA A 535 8.09 -20.52 -23.23
N VAL A 536 7.06 -20.32 -22.41
CA VAL A 536 6.35 -21.38 -21.68
C VAL A 536 4.88 -21.43 -22.09
N LYS A 537 4.34 -22.66 -22.14
CA LYS A 537 2.91 -22.91 -22.35
C LYS A 537 2.16 -22.76 -21.03
N ILE A 538 1.09 -21.97 -21.03
CA ILE A 538 0.30 -21.71 -19.83
C ILE A 538 -0.77 -22.80 -19.67
N ASP A 539 -0.95 -23.31 -18.46
CA ASP A 539 -2.08 -24.17 -18.16
C ASP A 539 -3.33 -23.30 -17.93
N LEU A 540 -4.23 -23.33 -18.91
CA LEU A 540 -5.51 -22.62 -18.86
C LEU A 540 -6.69 -23.56 -18.55
N SER A 541 -6.40 -24.81 -18.17
CA SER A 541 -7.41 -25.84 -17.95
C SER A 541 -7.84 -25.99 -16.48
N ASP A 542 -7.11 -25.35 -15.57
CA ASP A 542 -7.34 -25.38 -14.13
C ASP A 542 -8.27 -24.26 -13.63
N GLY A 543 -8.62 -23.30 -14.51
CA GLY A 543 -9.51 -22.18 -14.25
C GLY A 543 -11.01 -22.52 -14.36
N GLU A 544 -11.83 -21.78 -13.61
CA GLU A 544 -13.29 -21.70 -13.77
C GLU A 544 -13.72 -20.24 -13.58
N GLY A 545 -13.29 -19.41 -14.51
CA GLY A 545 -13.43 -17.96 -14.51
C GLY A 545 -14.58 -17.46 -15.37
N TYR A 546 -15.23 -16.40 -14.92
CA TYR A 546 -16.34 -15.76 -15.61
C TYR A 546 -16.18 -14.25 -15.68
N PHE A 547 -16.70 -13.63 -16.74
CA PHE A 547 -16.70 -12.17 -16.86
C PHE A 547 -17.99 -11.64 -17.50
N SER A 548 -18.35 -10.40 -17.17
CA SER A 548 -19.57 -9.72 -17.62
C SER A 548 -19.42 -8.20 -17.64
N SER A 549 -19.98 -7.51 -18.62
CA SER A 549 -20.00 -6.04 -18.64
C SER A 549 -21.04 -5.44 -17.69
N GLN A 550 -22.06 -6.23 -17.31
CA GLN A 550 -23.21 -5.73 -16.53
C GLN A 550 -23.50 -6.57 -15.27
N GLY A 551 -22.81 -7.70 -15.11
CA GLY A 551 -22.95 -8.57 -13.93
C GLY A 551 -24.22 -9.44 -13.92
N TYR A 552 -24.79 -9.76 -15.08
CA TYR A 552 -25.91 -10.70 -15.20
C TYR A 552 -25.79 -11.70 -16.35
N SER A 553 -25.14 -11.30 -17.45
CA SER A 553 -24.79 -12.19 -18.58
C SER A 553 -23.30 -12.50 -18.53
N TRP A 554 -22.95 -13.71 -18.07
CA TRP A 554 -21.57 -14.12 -17.87
C TRP A 554 -21.05 -14.98 -19.02
N GLN A 555 -19.76 -14.84 -19.31
CA GLN A 555 -19.02 -15.61 -20.30
C GLN A 555 -17.84 -16.29 -19.59
N SER A 556 -17.46 -17.51 -20.02
CA SER A 556 -16.29 -18.20 -19.48
C SER A 556 -15.00 -17.59 -20.04
N ALA A 557 -14.03 -17.34 -19.15
CA ALA A 557 -12.71 -16.83 -19.49
C ALA A 557 -11.88 -17.87 -20.26
N GLU A 558 -12.00 -19.14 -19.89
CA GLU A 558 -11.24 -20.26 -20.48
C GLU A 558 -11.65 -20.49 -21.93
N LYS A 559 -12.93 -20.25 -22.26
CA LYS A 559 -13.41 -20.23 -23.67
C LYS A 559 -12.81 -19.09 -24.50
N GLN A 560 -12.26 -18.07 -23.85
CA GLN A 560 -11.50 -16.98 -24.46
C GLN A 560 -9.97 -17.20 -24.34
N GLN A 561 -9.53 -18.41 -23.97
CA GLN A 561 -8.12 -18.78 -23.84
C GLN A 561 -7.37 -17.94 -22.79
N CYS A 562 -8.00 -17.74 -21.63
CA CYS A 562 -7.37 -17.06 -20.49
C CYS A 562 -7.94 -17.52 -19.15
N ASN A 563 -7.16 -17.38 -18.09
CA ASN A 563 -7.60 -17.53 -16.69
C ASN A 563 -7.70 -16.14 -16.05
N ILE A 564 -8.71 -15.91 -15.19
CA ILE A 564 -8.81 -14.65 -14.44
C ILE A 564 -7.79 -14.65 -13.29
N CYS A 565 -7.03 -13.57 -13.14
CA CYS A 565 -6.11 -13.40 -12.02
C CYS A 565 -6.86 -12.94 -10.76
N LEU A 566 -7.55 -13.87 -10.09
CA LEU A 566 -8.35 -13.61 -8.89
C LEU A 566 -8.18 -14.72 -7.87
N LYS A 567 -7.46 -14.47 -6.79
CA LYS A 567 -7.11 -15.45 -5.75
C LYS A 567 -8.02 -15.37 -4.53
N ALA A 568 -8.16 -16.49 -3.81
CA ALA A 568 -8.87 -16.58 -2.53
C ALA A 568 -7.91 -16.99 -1.41
N TYR A 569 -7.99 -16.32 -0.26
CA TYR A 569 -7.14 -16.61 0.91
C TYR A 569 -7.98 -17.09 2.09
N THR A 570 -7.69 -18.29 2.60
CA THR A 570 -8.49 -18.92 3.64
C THR A 570 -7.66 -19.29 4.87
N LYS A 571 -8.35 -19.41 6.01
CA LYS A 571 -7.86 -19.94 7.28
C LYS A 571 -8.57 -21.26 7.59
N ASN A 572 -7.84 -22.19 8.20
CA ASN A 572 -8.39 -23.42 8.72
C ASN A 572 -9.27 -23.12 9.94
N LYS A 573 -10.31 -23.94 10.15
CA LYS A 573 -11.21 -23.82 11.30
C LYS A 573 -10.63 -24.34 12.60
#